data_AF-A0A7J3D6P0-F1
#
_entry.id   AF-A0A7J3D6P0-F1
#
_cell.length_a   1.000
_cell.length_b   1.000
_cell.length_c   1.000
_cell.angle_alpha   90.00
_cell.angle_beta   90.00
_cell.angle_gamma   90.00
#
_symmetry.space_group_name_H-M   'P 1'
#
loop_
_entity.id
_entity.type
_entity.pdbx_description
1 polymer ?
#
loop_
_entity_poly.entity_id
_entity_poly.type
_entity_poly.pdbx_seq_one_letter_code
_entity_poly.pdbx_strand_id
1 'polypeptide(L)'
;MKVRGQPGQLRTAMIGSIFYNEHKIVSDEKTGDFDREKAEELLRKEEEMSDMTGNPRIVDVCYGWPHAFEKFIDFVAETIDDPFALDGATARVKEKYGLPVDRLKERHKLDPTRYLLASCARINILVI
;
A
#
# COMPACT_ATOMS: atom_id res chain seq x y z
N MET A 1 4.94 -13.31 5.53
CA MET A 1 3.59 -13.65 5.04
C MET A 1 3.69 -14.61 3.84
N LYS A 2 2.76 -15.56 3.67
CA LYS A 2 2.69 -16.46 2.50
C LYS A 2 1.31 -16.33 1.85
N VAL A 3 1.25 -15.97 0.56
CA VAL A 3 0.01 -15.56 -0.14
C VAL A 3 -0.33 -16.49 -1.31
N ARG A 4 0.18 -17.73 -1.31
CA ARG A 4 0.04 -18.68 -2.42
C ARG A 4 -0.05 -20.12 -1.93
N GLY A 5 -0.94 -20.90 -2.53
CA GLY A 5 -1.18 -22.31 -2.24
C GLY A 5 -2.41 -22.84 -3.00
N GLN A 6 -2.74 -24.11 -2.82
CA GLN A 6 -4.02 -24.66 -3.28
C GLN A 6 -5.17 -24.05 -2.47
N PRO A 7 -6.39 -23.92 -3.04
CA PRO A 7 -7.57 -23.53 -2.29
C PRO A 7 -7.71 -24.33 -0.99
N GLY A 8 -7.92 -23.64 0.14
CA GLY A 8 -8.03 -24.26 1.46
C GLY A 8 -6.70 -24.55 2.19
N GLN A 9 -5.53 -24.35 1.57
CA GLN A 9 -4.24 -24.52 2.25
C GLN A 9 -3.81 -23.30 3.08
N LEU A 10 -4.16 -22.10 2.61
CA LEU A 10 -3.85 -20.84 3.27
C LEU A 10 -5.11 -19.98 3.33
N ARG A 11 -5.20 -19.12 4.33
CA ARG A 11 -6.27 -18.12 4.40
C ARG A 11 -6.10 -17.07 3.29
N THR A 12 -7.23 -16.57 2.80
CA THR A 12 -7.28 -15.46 1.85
C THR A 12 -6.58 -14.24 2.43
N ALA A 13 -5.77 -13.54 1.64
CA ALA A 13 -5.21 -12.26 2.07
C ALA A 13 -6.22 -11.13 1.90
N MET A 14 -6.28 -10.23 2.87
CA MET A 14 -7.01 -8.97 2.77
C MET A 14 -6.10 -7.89 2.20
N ILE A 15 -6.65 -7.06 1.33
CA ILE A 15 -5.95 -5.91 0.76
C ILE A 15 -6.77 -4.66 1.04
N GLY A 16 -6.28 -3.80 1.93
CA GLY A 16 -6.95 -2.56 2.32
C GLY A 16 -6.32 -1.36 1.63
N SER A 17 -7.07 -0.64 0.80
CA SER A 17 -6.56 0.53 0.08
C SER A 17 -6.62 1.81 0.92
N ILE A 18 -5.57 2.63 0.85
CA ILE A 18 -5.47 3.94 1.50
C ILE A 18 -5.01 5.00 0.48
N PHE A 19 -5.37 6.27 0.74
CA PHE A 19 -5.10 7.42 -0.15
C PHE A 19 -5.59 7.31 -1.60
N TYR A 20 -6.62 6.50 -1.86
CA TYR A 20 -7.29 6.45 -3.16
C TYR A 20 -7.97 7.78 -3.52
N ASN A 21 -8.32 7.97 -4.79
CA ASN A 21 -8.96 9.21 -5.27
C ASN A 21 -10.24 9.53 -4.47
N GLU A 22 -10.41 10.78 -4.07
CA GLU A 22 -11.52 11.25 -3.22
C GLU A 22 -11.59 10.61 -1.82
N HIS A 23 -10.50 9.98 -1.36
CA HIS A 23 -10.45 9.48 0.00
C HIS A 23 -10.51 10.66 0.98
N LYS A 24 -11.57 10.70 1.80
CA LYS A 24 -11.91 11.81 2.71
C LYS A 24 -10.83 12.24 3.71
N ILE A 25 -9.82 11.40 3.94
CA ILE A 25 -8.69 11.73 4.82
C ILE A 25 -7.62 12.55 4.09
N VAL A 26 -7.65 12.64 2.75
CA VAL A 26 -6.73 13.42 1.93
C VAL A 26 -7.35 14.79 1.66
N SER A 27 -6.70 15.85 2.11
CA SER A 27 -7.16 17.24 1.91
C SER A 27 -6.65 17.83 0.59
N ASP A 28 -5.46 17.43 0.15
CA ASP A 28 -4.91 17.81 -1.16
C ASP A 28 -4.12 16.65 -1.77
N GLU A 29 -4.68 16.05 -2.83
CA GLU A 29 -4.07 14.92 -3.53
C GLU A 29 -2.78 15.29 -4.26
N LYS A 30 -2.60 16.55 -4.67
CA LYS A 30 -1.43 17.00 -5.43
C LYS A 30 -0.22 17.15 -4.54
N THR A 31 -0.42 17.76 -3.37
CA THR A 31 0.64 17.96 -2.37
C THR A 31 0.80 16.75 -1.46
N GLY A 32 -0.21 15.87 -1.39
CA GLY A 32 -0.26 14.73 -0.46
C GLY A 32 -0.49 15.14 0.97
N ASP A 33 -1.32 16.15 1.20
CA ASP A 33 -1.72 16.55 2.55
C ASP A 33 -2.91 15.68 2.98
N PHE A 34 -2.81 15.10 4.17
CA PHE A 34 -3.80 14.17 4.72
C PHE A 34 -3.86 14.25 6.25
N ASP A 35 -4.96 13.75 6.79
CA ASP A 35 -5.20 13.60 8.22
C ASP A 35 -4.47 12.35 8.74
N ARG A 36 -3.31 12.56 9.40
CA ARG A 36 -2.47 11.48 9.93
C ARG A 36 -3.19 10.65 10.98
N GLU A 37 -3.92 11.28 11.90
CA GLU A 37 -4.62 10.56 12.99
C GLU A 37 -5.69 9.62 12.41
N LYS A 38 -6.47 10.10 11.44
CA LYS A 38 -7.47 9.23 10.77
C LYS A 38 -6.81 8.13 9.95
N ALA A 39 -5.67 8.40 9.32
CA ALA A 39 -4.93 7.40 8.58
C ALA A 39 -4.40 6.29 9.51
N GLU A 40 -3.82 6.65 10.66
CA GLU A 40 -3.39 5.70 11.70
C GLU A 40 -4.56 4.89 12.25
N GLU A 41 -5.71 5.53 12.49
CA GLU A 41 -6.91 4.84 12.96
C GLU A 41 -7.39 3.78 11.94
N LEU A 42 -7.36 4.11 10.64
CA LEU A 42 -7.74 3.17 9.58
C LEU A 42 -6.76 1.99 9.49
N LEU A 43 -5.46 2.25 9.55
CA LEU A 43 -4.43 1.21 9.52
C LEU A 43 -4.54 0.28 10.74
N ARG A 44 -4.80 0.83 11.94
CA ARG A 44 -5.03 0.05 13.16
C ARG A 44 -6.29 -0.79 13.09
N LYS A 45 -7.39 -0.26 12.55
CA LYS A 45 -8.62 -1.02 12.36
C LYS A 45 -8.42 -2.18 11.39
N GLU A 46 -7.69 -1.96 10.31
CA GLU A 46 -7.38 -2.99 9.34
C GLU A 46 -6.49 -4.10 9.93
N GLU A 47 -5.49 -3.73 10.75
CA GLU A 47 -4.68 -4.66 11.55
C GLU A 47 -5.54 -5.47 12.55
N GLU A 48 -6.42 -4.81 13.32
CA GLU A 48 -7.33 -5.47 14.26
C GLU A 48 -8.24 -6.50 13.56
N MET A 49 -8.70 -6.20 12.34
CA MET A 49 -9.47 -7.14 11.53
C MET A 49 -8.63 -8.33 11.06
N SER A 50 -7.37 -8.10 10.68
CA SER A 50 -6.41 -9.16 10.34
C SER A 50 -6.18 -10.10 11.52
N ASP A 51 -5.95 -9.55 12.71
CA ASP A 51 -5.74 -10.34 13.93
C ASP A 51 -6.98 -11.14 14.32
N MET A 52 -8.15 -10.53 14.25
CA MET A 52 -9.41 -11.18 14.63
C MET A 52 -9.78 -12.35 13.70
N THR A 53 -9.53 -12.20 12.40
CA THR A 53 -9.89 -13.21 11.38
C THR A 53 -8.77 -14.21 11.11
N GLY A 54 -7.53 -13.85 11.45
CA GLY A 54 -6.31 -14.55 11.09
C GLY A 54 -5.96 -14.46 9.61
N ASN A 55 -6.67 -13.63 8.83
CA ASN A 55 -6.40 -13.39 7.43
C ASN A 55 -5.19 -12.46 7.29
N PRO A 56 -4.13 -12.85 6.55
CA PRO A 56 -3.00 -11.97 6.31
C PRO A 56 -3.40 -10.65 5.64
N ARG A 57 -2.78 -9.53 6.05
CA ARG A 57 -3.04 -8.21 5.47
C ARG A 57 -1.95 -7.73 4.51
N ILE A 58 -2.36 -6.94 3.53
CA ILE A 58 -1.50 -6.09 2.69
C ILE A 58 -2.17 -4.72 2.59
N VAL A 59 -1.44 -3.65 2.87
CA VAL A 59 -1.96 -2.29 2.67
C VAL A 59 -1.70 -1.85 1.23
N ASP A 60 -2.72 -1.41 0.52
CA ASP A 60 -2.59 -0.89 -0.85
C ASP A 60 -2.51 0.64 -0.84
N VAL A 61 -1.31 1.17 -1.10
CA VAL A 61 -1.02 2.61 -1.05
C VAL A 61 -1.27 3.20 -2.43
N CYS A 62 -2.42 3.85 -2.60
CA CYS A 62 -2.78 4.51 -3.84
C CYS A 62 -2.12 5.89 -3.95
N TYR A 63 -1.68 6.27 -5.14
CA TYR A 63 -1.15 7.61 -5.40
C TYR A 63 -1.43 8.09 -6.82
N GLY A 64 -1.87 9.35 -6.92
CA GLY A 64 -2.14 10.03 -8.20
C GLY A 64 -1.07 11.05 -8.60
N TRP A 65 -0.28 11.54 -7.63
CA TRP A 65 0.62 12.67 -7.83
C TRP A 65 2.03 12.41 -7.27
N PRO A 66 3.08 12.86 -7.96
CA PRO A 66 4.46 12.58 -7.55
C PRO A 66 4.87 13.20 -6.20
N HIS A 67 4.36 14.37 -5.86
CA HIS A 67 4.67 15.01 -4.58
C HIS A 67 3.96 14.33 -3.41
N ALA A 68 2.77 13.77 -3.65
CA ALA A 68 2.03 13.04 -2.64
C ALA A 68 2.62 11.66 -2.34
N PHE A 69 3.21 11.03 -3.37
CA PHE A 69 3.83 9.72 -3.29
C PHE A 69 4.80 9.55 -2.10
N GLU A 70 5.76 10.46 -1.95
CA GLU A 70 6.78 10.33 -0.90
C GLU A 70 6.14 10.44 0.49
N LYS A 71 5.23 11.40 0.70
CA LYS A 71 4.55 11.58 1.99
C LYS A 71 3.72 10.37 2.39
N PHE A 72 2.96 9.80 1.46
CA PHE A 72 2.09 8.65 1.73
C PHE A 72 2.90 7.41 2.09
N ILE A 73 4.01 7.16 1.39
CA ILE A 73 4.79 5.95 1.62
C ILE A 73 5.70 6.09 2.81
N ASP A 74 6.32 7.27 3.01
CA ASP A 74 7.10 7.54 4.21
C ASP A 74 6.21 7.32 5.45
N PHE A 75 4.98 7.85 5.42
CA PHE A 75 4.00 7.61 6.47
C PHE A 75 3.68 6.12 6.65
N VAL A 76 3.27 5.40 5.60
CA VAL A 76 2.90 3.98 5.75
C VAL A 76 4.08 3.13 6.21
N ALA A 77 5.27 3.34 5.67
CA ALA A 77 6.48 2.60 6.04
C ALA A 77 6.93 2.85 7.48
N GLU A 78 6.66 4.05 8.03
CA GLU A 78 6.89 4.39 9.44
C GLU A 78 5.80 3.84 10.36
N THR A 79 4.56 3.74 9.88
CA THR A 79 3.39 3.36 10.70
C THR A 79 3.20 1.85 10.81
N ILE A 80 3.48 1.08 9.76
CA ILE A 80 3.24 -0.37 9.76
C ILE A 80 4.49 -1.17 9.49
N ASP A 81 4.54 -2.36 10.10
CA ASP A 81 5.60 -3.33 9.85
C ASP A 81 5.27 -4.36 8.76
N ASP A 82 4.00 -4.43 8.37
CA ASP A 82 3.44 -5.35 7.39
C ASP A 82 3.74 -4.98 5.95
N PRO A 83 3.60 -5.93 5.00
CA PRO A 83 3.81 -5.63 3.60
C PRO A 83 2.75 -4.67 3.03
N PHE A 84 3.17 -3.79 2.12
CA PHE A 84 2.27 -2.88 1.40
C PHE A 84 2.50 -2.87 -0.12
N ALA A 85 1.42 -2.69 -0.87
CA ALA A 85 1.45 -2.53 -2.32
C ALA A 85 1.55 -1.05 -2.70
N LEU A 86 2.25 -0.76 -3.79
CA LEU A 86 2.35 0.57 -4.37
C LEU A 86 1.50 0.65 -5.63
N ASP A 87 0.35 1.33 -5.56
CA ASP A 87 -0.58 1.47 -6.68
C ASP A 87 -0.66 2.90 -7.23
N GLY A 88 0.06 3.12 -8.32
CA GLY A 88 0.05 4.39 -9.05
C GLY A 88 -1.08 4.44 -10.08
N ALA A 89 -1.93 5.48 -9.98
CA ALA A 89 -3.13 5.63 -10.81
C ALA A 89 -2.85 5.87 -12.31
N THR A 90 -1.65 6.32 -12.70
CA THR A 90 -1.33 6.58 -14.11
C THR A 90 0.05 6.07 -14.52
N ALA A 91 0.16 5.59 -15.76
CA ALA A 91 1.43 5.20 -16.38
C ALA A 91 2.45 6.36 -16.36
N ARG A 92 1.96 7.59 -16.49
CA ARG A 92 2.77 8.83 -16.51
C ARG A 92 3.48 9.09 -15.18
N VAL A 93 2.86 8.74 -14.04
CA VAL A 93 3.49 8.82 -12.72
C VAL A 93 4.57 7.74 -12.59
N LYS A 94 4.33 6.53 -13.10
CA LYS A 94 5.29 5.41 -13.07
C LYS A 94 6.51 5.67 -13.97
N GLU A 95 6.31 6.32 -15.11
CA GLU A 95 7.33 6.56 -16.13
C GLU A 95 8.21 7.78 -15.83
N LYS A 96 7.61 8.90 -15.37
CA LYS A 96 8.35 10.16 -15.14
C LYS A 96 9.33 10.10 -13.97
N TYR A 97 9.11 9.24 -12.98
CA TYR A 97 9.92 9.19 -11.76
C TYR A 97 10.78 7.92 -11.65
N GLY A 98 10.72 7.04 -12.66
CA GLY A 98 11.10 5.64 -12.54
C GLY A 98 10.15 4.92 -11.57
N LEU A 99 10.21 3.59 -11.48
CA LEU A 99 9.55 2.92 -10.36
C LEU A 99 10.24 3.44 -9.08
N PRO A 100 9.56 4.24 -8.25
CA PRO A 100 10.17 4.98 -7.15
C PRO A 100 10.72 4.08 -6.03
N VAL A 101 10.52 2.78 -6.16
CA VAL A 101 11.06 1.71 -5.34
C VAL A 101 12.56 1.82 -5.12
N ASP A 102 13.33 2.18 -6.14
CA ASP A 102 14.78 2.23 -5.98
C ASP A 102 15.22 3.34 -5.01
N ARG A 103 14.51 4.48 -5.00
CA ARG A 103 14.70 5.54 -3.99
C ARG A 103 14.20 5.14 -2.61
N LEU A 104 13.12 4.36 -2.53
CA LEU A 104 12.58 3.85 -1.26
C LEU A 104 13.50 2.82 -0.60
N LYS A 105 14.11 1.93 -1.38
CA LYS A 105 15.12 0.98 -0.89
C LYS A 105 16.27 1.71 -0.22
N GLU A 106 16.74 2.81 -0.81
CA GLU A 106 17.83 3.62 -0.25
C GLU A 106 17.41 4.37 1.01
N ARG A 107 16.23 5.02 1.02
CA ARG A 107 15.77 5.85 2.15
C ARG A 107 15.35 5.04 3.37
N HIS A 108 14.58 3.98 3.18
CA HIS A 108 13.96 3.25 4.30
C HIS A 108 14.64 1.92 4.59
N LYS A 109 15.70 1.55 3.85
CA LYS A 109 16.31 0.21 3.89
C LYS A 109 15.27 -0.90 3.84
N LEU A 110 14.17 -0.66 3.11
CA LEU A 110 13.03 -1.56 3.08
C LEU A 110 13.48 -2.90 2.55
N ASP A 111 13.25 -3.94 3.35
CA ASP A 111 13.41 -5.31 2.90
C ASP A 111 12.50 -5.51 1.66
N PRO A 112 13.02 -6.08 0.55
CA PRO A 112 12.22 -6.32 -0.66
C PRO A 112 10.99 -7.20 -0.44
N THR A 113 10.87 -7.87 0.71
CA THR A 113 9.68 -8.64 1.12
C THR A 113 8.57 -7.78 1.74
N ARG A 114 8.84 -6.51 2.08
CA ARG A 114 7.87 -5.57 2.66
C ARG A 114 7.04 -4.80 1.64
N TYR A 115 7.40 -4.79 0.36
CA TYR A 115 6.60 -4.06 -0.62
C TYR A 115 6.41 -4.83 -1.92
N LEU A 116 5.27 -4.61 -2.56
CA LEU A 116 4.95 -5.16 -3.87
C LEU A 116 4.60 -4.04 -4.84
N LEU A 117 5.18 -4.09 -6.04
CA LEU A 117 4.77 -3.20 -7.13
C LEU A 117 3.46 -3.68 -7.74
N ALA A 118 2.39 -2.93 -7.52
CA ALA A 118 1.13 -3.14 -8.21
C ALA A 118 1.17 -2.45 -9.59
N SER A 119 1.46 -3.24 -10.62
CA SER A 119 1.28 -2.83 -12.01
C SER A 119 -0.12 -3.26 -12.45
N CYS A 120 -0.92 -2.31 -12.94
CA CYS A 120 -2.22 -2.57 -13.59
C CYS A 120 -2.12 -3.57 -14.76
N ALA A 121 -0.90 -3.94 -15.20
CA ALA A 121 -0.63 -5.11 -16.01
C ALA A 121 0.04 -6.22 -15.17
N ARG A 122 -0.76 -7.27 -14.86
CA ARG A 122 -0.40 -8.54 -14.21
C ARG A 122 -0.09 -8.50 -12.71
N ILE A 123 -1.14 -8.30 -11.92
CA ILE A 123 -1.24 -8.93 -10.60
C ILE A 123 -2.19 -10.11 -10.74
N ASN A 124 -1.64 -11.32 -10.90
CA ASN A 124 -2.40 -12.55 -10.63
C ASN A 124 -2.51 -12.70 -9.09
N ILE A 125 -3.33 -11.86 -8.47
CA ILE A 125 -3.96 -12.15 -7.18
C ILE A 125 -5.34 -12.63 -7.57
N LEU A 126 -5.49 -13.95 -7.64
CA LEU A 126 -6.78 -14.59 -7.76
C LEU A 126 -7.48 -14.38 -6.41
N VAL A 127 -8.28 -13.31 -6.33
CA VAL A 127 -9.38 -13.24 -5.36
C VAL A 127 -10.41 -14.25 -5.89
N ILE A 128 -10.51 -15.40 -5.22
CA ILE A 128 -11.59 -16.37 -5.45
C ILE A 128 -12.84 -15.89 -4.74
#